data_AF-K2G6N3-F1
#
_entry.id   AF-K2G6N3-F1
#
_cell.length_a   1.000
_cell.length_b   1.000
_cell.length_c   1.000
_cell.angle_alpha   90.00
_cell.angle_beta   90.00
_cell.angle_gamma   90.00
#
_symmetry.space_group_name_H-M   'P 1'
#
loop_
_entity.id
_entity.type
_entity.pdbx_description
1 polymer ?
#
loop_
_entity_poly.entity_id
_entity_poly.type
_entity_poly.pdbx_seq_one_letter_code
_entity_poly.pdbx_strand_id
1 'polypeptide(L)'
;MSEPFYPGKTIAIRLPKDTPPEVLDRLDELKQTEGRGFSRAITDHLFHSILSETTMRDNAYLPLPGPLTFEEKEMLNTPMQRRVLGHFVYHLIKEDFPLELPKEKKEESASSTFQTSTIHNKFASNLFNMDDD
;
A
#
# COMPACT_ATOMS: atom_id res chain seq x y z
N MET A 1 -15.40 -4.70 -42.39
CA MET A 1 -15.96 -4.34 -41.07
C MET A 1 -15.85 -5.55 -40.17
N SER A 2 -15.17 -5.43 -39.03
CA SER A 2 -15.09 -6.52 -38.04
C SER A 2 -16.45 -6.67 -37.34
N GLU A 3 -16.90 -7.90 -37.14
CA GLU A 3 -18.13 -8.16 -36.39
C GLU A 3 -18.02 -7.69 -34.93
N PRO A 4 -19.11 -7.16 -34.34
CA PRO A 4 -19.13 -6.79 -32.93
C PRO A 4 -18.99 -8.00 -32.00
N PHE A 5 -18.54 -7.74 -30.76
CA PHE A 5 -18.52 -8.73 -29.68
C PHE A 5 -19.90 -8.82 -29.01
N TYR A 6 -20.29 -10.02 -28.62
CA TYR A 6 -21.53 -10.30 -27.90
C TYR A 6 -21.29 -11.38 -26.83
N PRO A 7 -22.11 -11.45 -25.75
CA PRO A 7 -21.96 -12.44 -24.70
C PRO A 7 -21.95 -13.88 -25.25
N GLY A 8 -21.03 -14.72 -24.77
CA GLY A 8 -20.87 -16.10 -25.25
C GLY A 8 -20.05 -16.26 -26.53
N LYS A 9 -19.55 -15.16 -27.13
CA LYS A 9 -18.60 -15.23 -28.25
C LYS A 9 -17.24 -15.72 -27.77
N THR A 10 -16.70 -16.75 -28.43
CA THR A 10 -15.36 -17.27 -28.14
C THR A 10 -14.28 -16.30 -28.61
N ILE A 11 -13.30 -16.05 -27.76
CA ILE A 11 -12.12 -15.22 -28.05
C ILE A 11 -10.88 -16.11 -27.93
N ALA A 12 -10.04 -16.13 -28.98
CA ALA A 12 -8.77 -16.83 -28.96
C ALA A 12 -7.64 -15.86 -28.60
N ILE A 13 -6.96 -16.11 -27.48
CA ILE A 13 -5.91 -15.23 -26.96
C ILE A 13 -4.55 -15.89 -27.22
N ARG A 14 -3.57 -15.10 -27.67
CA ARG A 14 -2.17 -15.49 -27.79
C ARG A 14 -1.35 -14.68 -26.80
N LEU A 15 -0.46 -15.37 -26.09
CA LEU A 15 0.50 -14.72 -25.21
C LEU A 15 1.52 -13.93 -26.06
N PRO A 16 1.80 -12.66 -25.73
CA PRO A 16 2.87 -11.89 -26.36
C PRO A 16 4.24 -12.55 -26.16
N LYS A 17 5.19 -12.25 -27.04
CA LYS A 17 6.56 -12.78 -26.91
C LYS A 17 7.29 -12.24 -25.69
N ASP A 18 6.96 -11.01 -25.28
CA ASP A 18 7.60 -10.31 -24.15
C ASP A 18 6.90 -10.61 -22.82
N THR A 19 6.18 -11.73 -22.71
CA THR A 19 5.49 -12.10 -21.47
C THR A 19 6.52 -12.42 -20.38
N PRO A 20 6.48 -11.76 -19.20
CA PRO A 20 7.40 -12.04 -18.11
C PRO A 20 7.28 -13.48 -17.59
N PRO A 21 8.38 -14.09 -17.11
CA PRO A 21 8.37 -15.47 -16.64
C PRO A 21 7.42 -15.69 -15.46
N GLU A 22 7.32 -14.72 -14.55
CA GLU A 22 6.41 -14.76 -13.39
C GLU A 22 4.93 -14.96 -13.79
N VAL A 23 4.52 -14.40 -14.92
CA VAL A 23 3.15 -14.54 -15.44
C VAL A 23 2.94 -15.96 -15.97
N LEU A 24 3.94 -16.55 -16.62
CA LEU A 24 3.86 -17.91 -17.13
C LEU A 24 3.74 -18.92 -15.99
N ASP A 25 4.57 -18.77 -14.95
CA ASP A 25 4.52 -19.62 -13.75
C ASP A 25 3.14 -19.57 -13.10
N ARG A 26 2.58 -18.36 -12.94
CA ARG A 26 1.24 -18.19 -12.38
C ARG A 26 0.14 -18.82 -13.24
N LEU A 27 0.25 -18.76 -14.56
CA LEU A 27 -0.71 -19.40 -15.47
C LEU A 27 -0.63 -20.92 -15.38
N ASP A 28 0.56 -21.49 -15.22
CA ASP A 28 0.74 -22.93 -15.05
C ASP A 28 0.19 -23.41 -13.69
N GLU A 29 0.39 -22.66 -12.61
CA GLU A 29 -0.25 -22.92 -11.31
C GLU A 29 -1.78 -22.90 -11.41
N LEU A 30 -2.34 -21.89 -12.07
CA LEU A 30 -3.79 -21.77 -12.31
C LEU A 30 -4.33 -22.94 -13.14
N LYS A 31 -3.57 -23.41 -14.12
CA LYS A 31 -3.95 -24.56 -14.94
C LYS A 31 -3.94 -25.86 -14.14
N GLN A 32 -2.97 -26.03 -13.24
CA GLN A 32 -2.88 -27.21 -12.37
C GLN A 32 -4.00 -27.24 -11.32
N THR A 33 -4.35 -26.08 -10.76
CA THR A 33 -5.38 -25.95 -9.71
C THR A 33 -6.80 -26.10 -10.25
N GLU A 34 -7.15 -25.38 -11.32
CA GLU A 34 -8.52 -25.34 -11.86
C GLU A 34 -8.80 -26.41 -12.92
N GLY A 35 -7.76 -26.92 -13.59
CA GLY A 35 -7.86 -27.95 -14.63
C GLY A 35 -8.84 -27.57 -15.76
N ARG A 36 -10.05 -28.17 -15.76
CA ARG A 36 -11.11 -27.88 -16.74
C ARG A 36 -11.77 -26.51 -16.55
N GLY A 37 -11.65 -25.91 -15.36
CA GLY A 37 -12.17 -24.58 -15.03
C GLY A 37 -11.26 -23.42 -15.46
N PHE A 38 -10.06 -23.72 -15.95
CA PHE A 38 -9.03 -22.72 -16.26
C PHE A 38 -9.51 -21.59 -17.16
N SER A 39 -10.22 -21.90 -18.25
CA SER A 39 -10.74 -20.89 -19.17
C SER A 39 -11.73 -19.95 -18.49
N ARG A 40 -12.55 -20.45 -17.56
CA ARG A 40 -13.48 -19.63 -16.79
C ARG A 40 -12.71 -18.71 -15.84
N ALA A 41 -11.78 -19.27 -15.07
CA ALA A 41 -10.97 -18.50 -14.12
C ALA A 41 -10.19 -17.36 -14.80
N ILE A 42 -9.55 -17.63 -15.94
CA ILE A 42 -8.86 -16.58 -16.71
C ILE A 42 -9.82 -15.57 -17.30
N THR A 43 -10.97 -16.02 -17.82
CA THR A 43 -11.97 -15.08 -18.37
C THR A 43 -12.47 -14.14 -17.28
N ASP A 44 -12.66 -14.63 -16.05
CA ASP A 44 -13.04 -13.78 -14.92
C ASP A 44 -11.94 -12.75 -14.62
N HIS A 45 -10.66 -13.16 -14.54
CA HIS A 45 -9.55 -12.21 -14.35
C HIS A 45 -9.47 -11.15 -15.46
N LEU A 46 -9.60 -11.56 -16.72
CA LEU A 46 -9.60 -10.66 -17.87
C LEU A 46 -10.80 -9.69 -17.83
N PHE A 47 -11.98 -10.19 -17.49
CA PHE A 47 -13.18 -9.36 -17.35
C PHE A 47 -13.00 -8.30 -16.27
N HIS A 48 -12.49 -8.67 -15.10
CA HIS A 48 -12.21 -7.72 -14.02
C HIS A 48 -11.15 -6.69 -14.43
N SER A 49 -10.14 -7.09 -15.20
CA SER A 49 -9.11 -6.18 -15.73
C SER A 49 -9.69 -5.18 -16.73
N ILE A 50 -10.51 -5.64 -17.69
CA ILE A 50 -11.15 -4.75 -18.67
C ILE A 50 -12.16 -3.83 -17.98
N LEU A 51 -12.88 -4.35 -16.97
CA LEU A 51 -13.82 -3.56 -16.19
C LEU A 51 -13.10 -2.51 -15.34
N SER A 52 -11.95 -2.84 -14.74
CA SER A 52 -11.16 -1.85 -13.99
C SER A 52 -10.59 -0.77 -14.92
N GLU A 53 -10.08 -1.14 -16.11
CA GLU A 53 -9.60 -0.17 -17.11
C GLU A 53 -10.69 0.79 -17.61
N THR A 54 -11.94 0.32 -17.69
CA THR A 54 -13.07 1.15 -18.12
C THR A 54 -13.62 2.03 -17.00
N THR A 55 -13.61 1.55 -15.75
CA THR A 55 -14.14 2.28 -14.59
C THR A 55 -13.15 3.27 -13.97
N MET A 56 -11.84 3.01 -14.03
CA MET A 56 -10.80 3.87 -13.47
C MET A 56 -10.63 5.21 -14.21
N ARG A 57 -11.26 5.40 -15.37
CA ARG A 57 -11.09 6.62 -16.18
C ARG A 57 -11.75 7.86 -15.56
N ASP A 58 -12.71 7.69 -14.65
CA ASP A 58 -13.49 8.82 -14.15
C ASP A 58 -13.17 9.22 -12.71
N ASN A 59 -12.65 8.33 -11.86
CA ASN A 59 -12.23 8.66 -10.48
C ASN A 59 -11.19 7.66 -9.94
N ALA A 60 -9.98 8.12 -9.63
CA ALA A 60 -8.99 7.32 -8.92
C ALA A 60 -9.33 7.32 -7.42
N TYR A 61 -9.92 6.23 -6.93
CA TYR A 61 -10.13 6.01 -5.50
C TYR A 61 -8.88 5.38 -4.89
N LEU A 62 -8.08 6.18 -4.17
CA LEU A 62 -6.96 5.66 -3.38
C LEU A 62 -7.51 5.15 -2.03
N PRO A 63 -7.49 3.84 -1.75
CA PRO A 63 -7.80 3.36 -0.42
C PRO A 63 -6.71 3.87 0.54
N LEU A 64 -7.10 4.70 1.51
CA LEU A 64 -6.16 5.20 2.51
C LEU A 64 -5.89 4.11 3.56
N PRO A 65 -4.64 3.96 4.03
CA PRO A 65 -4.30 2.95 5.04
C PRO A 65 -4.84 3.38 6.41
N GLY A 66 -6.00 2.84 6.78
CA GLY A 66 -6.55 2.93 8.14
C GLY A 66 -7.48 4.12 8.43
N PRO A 67 -8.06 4.16 9.65
CA PRO A 67 -8.95 5.23 10.06
C PRO A 67 -8.15 6.52 10.32
N LEU A 68 -8.32 7.51 9.45
CA LEU A 68 -7.70 8.82 9.65
C LEU A 68 -8.38 9.60 10.79
N THR A 69 -7.56 10.29 11.57
CA THR A 69 -7.98 11.29 12.55
C THR A 69 -8.65 12.48 11.85
N PHE A 70 -9.37 13.31 12.61
CA PHE A 70 -10.04 14.50 12.06
C PHE A 70 -9.03 15.46 11.41
N GLU A 71 -7.90 15.68 12.07
CA GLU A 71 -6.83 16.55 11.58
C GLU A 71 -6.19 16.01 10.31
N GLU A 72 -5.94 14.70 10.22
CA GLU A 72 -5.40 14.06 9.01
C GLU A 72 -6.36 14.16 7.81
N LYS A 73 -7.68 14.19 8.06
CA LYS A 73 -8.70 14.42 7.03
C LYS A 73 -8.83 15.89 6.64
N GLU A 74 -8.45 16.83 7.49
CA GLU A 74 -8.46 18.27 7.20
C GLU A 74 -7.17 18.74 6.52
N MET A 75 -6.04 18.15 6.92
CA MET A 75 -4.95 17.83 5.99
C MET A 75 -5.53 16.95 4.85
N LEU A 76 -4.88 16.46 3.80
CA LEU A 76 -5.57 15.81 2.63
C LEU A 76 -6.62 16.66 1.85
N ASN A 77 -7.58 17.33 2.50
CA ASN A 77 -8.60 18.17 1.89
C ASN A 77 -8.08 19.55 1.48
N THR A 78 -6.98 20.02 2.07
CA THR A 78 -6.33 21.26 1.62
C THR A 78 -5.83 21.10 0.17
N PRO A 79 -6.01 22.11 -0.71
CA PRO A 79 -5.67 22.01 -2.14
C PRO A 79 -4.19 21.68 -2.40
N MET A 80 -3.29 22.16 -1.55
CA MET A 80 -1.85 21.85 -1.66
C MET A 80 -1.58 20.36 -1.43
N GLN A 81 -2.13 19.78 -0.37
CA GLN A 81 -1.90 18.37 -0.03
C GLN A 81 -2.54 17.45 -1.06
N ARG A 82 -3.71 17.80 -1.59
CA ARG A 82 -4.33 17.06 -2.69
C ARG A 82 -3.46 17.08 -3.96
N ARG A 83 -2.78 18.19 -4.26
CA ARG A 83 -1.84 18.29 -5.39
C ARG A 83 -0.61 17.43 -5.17
N VAL A 84 -0.01 17.47 -3.97
CA VAL A 84 1.16 16.65 -3.62
C VAL A 84 0.79 15.17 -3.68
N LEU A 85 -0.36 14.77 -3.12
CA LEU A 85 -0.84 13.40 -3.18
C LEU A 85 -1.13 12.96 -4.62
N GLY A 86 -1.77 13.80 -5.42
CA GLY A 86 -2.02 13.51 -6.84
C GLY A 86 -0.72 13.35 -7.63
N HIS A 87 0.29 14.18 -7.34
CA HIS A 87 1.61 14.06 -7.93
C HIS A 87 2.31 12.76 -7.49
N PHE A 88 2.25 12.42 -6.20
CA PHE A 88 2.84 11.20 -5.67
C PHE A 88 2.20 9.94 -6.26
N VAL A 89 0.86 9.89 -6.32
CA VAL A 89 0.12 8.79 -6.96
C VAL A 89 0.46 8.71 -8.46
N TYR A 90 0.58 9.84 -9.15
CA TYR A 90 0.99 9.87 -10.56
C TYR A 90 2.39 9.27 -10.76
N HIS A 91 3.35 9.59 -9.88
CA HIS A 91 4.70 9.04 -9.95
C HIS A 91 4.69 7.55 -9.64
N LEU A 92 4.00 7.09 -8.59
CA LEU A 92 3.87 5.66 -8.26
C LEU A 92 3.33 4.80 -9.39
N ILE A 93 2.44 5.33 -10.23
CA ILE A 93 1.84 4.58 -11.34
C ILE A 93 2.72 4.59 -12.58
N LYS A 94 3.54 5.64 -12.78
CA LYS A 94 4.28 5.85 -14.04
C LYS A 94 5.79 5.65 -13.95
N GLU A 95 6.36 5.81 -12.76
CA GLU A 95 7.78 5.79 -12.52
C GLU A 95 8.08 4.85 -11.35
N ASP A 96 9.09 3.99 -11.50
CA ASP A 96 9.63 3.20 -10.39
C ASP A 96 10.33 4.15 -9.43
N PHE A 97 9.56 4.77 -8.53
CA PHE A 97 10.11 5.55 -7.43
C PHE A 97 10.53 4.58 -6.33
N PRO A 98 11.84 4.44 -6.02
CA PRO A 98 12.27 3.64 -4.89
C PRO A 98 11.82 4.33 -3.60
N LEU A 99 10.66 3.93 -3.08
CA LEU A 99 10.25 4.27 -1.73
C LEU A 99 11.08 3.44 -0.75
N GLU A 100 12.15 4.04 -0.25
CA GLU A 100 12.71 3.62 1.02
C GLU A 100 11.69 3.98 2.10
N LEU A 101 10.84 3.02 2.46
CA LEU A 101 10.00 3.14 3.65
C LEU A 101 10.93 3.44 4.83
N PRO A 102 10.71 4.56 5.56
CA PRO A 102 11.38 4.75 6.84
C PRO A 102 11.08 3.48 7.64
N LYS A 103 12.13 2.71 7.96
CA LYS A 103 11.98 1.60 8.88
C LYS A 103 11.40 2.22 10.14
N GLU A 104 10.16 1.89 10.46
CA GLU A 104 9.61 2.19 11.77
C GLU A 104 10.64 1.67 12.77
N LYS A 105 11.35 2.59 13.43
CA LYS A 105 11.88 2.27 14.73
C LYS A 105 10.63 1.97 15.52
N LYS A 106 10.38 0.69 15.78
CA LYS A 106 9.60 0.26 16.93
C LYS A 106 10.16 1.06 18.10
N GLU A 107 9.51 2.17 18.42
CA GLU A 107 9.52 2.68 19.78
C GLU A 107 8.78 1.60 20.57
N GLU A 108 9.58 0.64 21.02
CA GLU A 108 9.24 -0.18 22.14
C GLU A 108 8.75 0.78 23.22
N SER A 109 7.50 0.59 23.63
CA SER A 109 7.03 0.94 24.95
C SER A 109 7.88 0.18 25.98
N ALA A 110 9.15 0.52 26.09
CA ALA A 110 9.90 0.37 27.32
C ALA A 110 9.38 1.48 28.23
N SER A 111 8.84 1.06 29.36
CA SER A 111 8.47 1.92 30.48
C SER A 111 9.33 3.18 30.53
N SER A 112 8.69 4.35 30.48
CA SER A 112 9.34 5.60 30.87
C SER A 112 9.68 5.49 32.35
N THR A 113 10.79 4.80 32.66
CA THR A 113 11.59 5.14 33.81
C THR A 113 12.01 6.58 33.54
N PHE A 114 11.29 7.51 34.16
CA PHE A 114 11.65 8.92 34.22
C PHE A 114 13.12 8.98 34.65
N GLN A 115 14.01 9.26 33.70
CA GLN A 115 15.38 9.58 34.05
C GLN A 115 15.36 11.00 34.60
N THR A 116 15.22 11.10 35.92
CA THR A 116 15.52 12.35 36.61
C THR A 116 16.99 12.64 36.35
N SER A 117 17.26 13.78 35.71
CA SER A 117 18.62 14.19 35.39
C SER A 117 19.48 14.16 36.66
N THR A 118 20.74 13.77 36.50
CA THR A 118 21.77 13.57 37.53
C THR A 118 21.92 14.71 38.54
N ILE A 119 21.30 15.87 38.28
CA ILE A 119 21.24 17.03 39.17
C ILE A 119 20.36 16.73 40.42
N HIS A 120 19.29 15.95 40.32
CA HIS A 120 18.44 15.64 41.48
C HIS A 120 19.06 14.64 42.47
N ASN A 121 19.85 13.66 41.99
CA ASN A 121 20.49 12.68 42.87
C ASN A 121 21.57 13.30 43.77
N LYS A 122 22.20 14.41 43.35
CA LYS A 122 23.16 15.16 44.19
C LYS A 122 22.49 16.04 45.25
N PHE A 123 21.26 16.48 45.01
CA PHE A 123 20.49 17.25 46.00
C PHE A 123 19.97 16.35 47.13
N ALA A 124 19.53 15.12 46.82
CA ALA A 124 19.06 14.18 47.83
C ALA A 124 20.17 13.71 48.78
N SER A 125 21.38 13.43 48.27
CA SER A 125 22.51 13.01 49.12
C SER A 125 23.00 14.09 50.07
N ASN A 126 22.77 15.38 49.76
CA ASN A 126 23.19 16.49 50.60
C ASN A 126 22.13 16.96 51.62
N LEU A 127 20.87 16.52 51.47
CA LEU A 127 19.79 16.83 52.42
C LEU A 127 19.67 15.79 53.55
N PHE A 128 20.14 14.56 53.34
CA PHE A 128 20.09 13.49 54.34
C PHE A 128 21.33 13.42 55.26
N ASN A 129 22.37 14.22 55.00
CA ASN A 129 23.60 14.28 55.80
C ASN A 129 23.67 15.54 56.69
N MET A 130 22.53 16.09 57.08
CA MET A 130 22.43 17.35 57.83
C MET A 130 21.57 17.16 59.08
N ASP A 131 21.81 16.08 59.83
CA ASP A 131 21.26 15.86 61.18
C ASP A 131 22.13 14.89 62.03
N ASP A 132 23.46 15.00 61.93
CA ASP A 132 24.40 14.35 62.87
C ASP A 132 25.60 15.30 63.10
N ASP A 133 25.39 16.31 63.94
CA ASP A 133 26.34 16.96 64.86
C ASP A 133 25.59 17.85 65.87
#